data_AF-A0A1N5WBB3-F1
#
_entry.id   AF-A0A1N5WBB3-F1
#
_cell.length_a   1.000
_cell.length_b   1.000
_cell.length_c   1.000
_cell.angle_alpha   90.00
_cell.angle_beta   90.00
_cell.angle_gamma   90.00
#
_symmetry.space_group_name_H-M   'P 1'
#
loop_
_entity.id
_entity.type
_entity.pdbx_description
1 polymer ?
#
loop_
_entity_poly.entity_id
_entity_poly.type
_entity_poly.pdbx_seq_one_letter_code
_entity_poly.pdbx_strand_id
1 'polypeptide(L)'
;MGGALWYAGFPAISRDGTVTARTLFDLLKLVFAVVAGTGGVAALLVAYRRQRVAEHTNKLAEFAHELAHSADVRAELTKALAQAADERAQVDSDRNGVRLLNERFANASEQLGSDKAAIRLAGVYAMAGLADDWQEGRQICIDVLCAYLRMPYTPPEFEGWKPNTGLDPHNFVSSEDFKRDVLASRQEREVRHTVVRLIGAHLRLPDEFSTSWRGHDFDFTGAVFDGGDLSMSTFAGGRASFTRARFAGGEVSFDRASFAGGEVSFEVAEFIAGSVSFTSAKFEDGRVIFDGAIFDRRAEVSLNEGEFAGGVVSLRWPMVEEGARFNLAWLSRMPGVLIESVERQPVAER
;
A
#
# COMPACT_ATOMS: atom_id res chain seq x y z
N MET A 1 81.46 46.74 52.52
CA MET A 1 81.03 48.03 53.10
C MET A 1 79.66 47.81 53.70
N GLY A 2 79.29 48.12 54.95
CA GLY A 2 79.95 48.51 56.19
C GLY A 2 78.94 48.07 57.27
N GLY A 3 79.33 47.48 58.39
CA GLY A 3 80.12 48.18 59.40
C GLY A 3 79.18 48.94 60.34
N ALA A 4 79.14 48.44 61.58
CA ALA A 4 79.27 49.26 62.77
C ALA A 4 78.00 49.60 63.59
N LEU A 5 78.16 49.29 64.88
CA LEU A 5 77.73 50.08 66.06
C LEU A 5 76.35 49.77 66.65
N TRP A 6 76.35 48.70 67.43
CA TRP A 6 76.12 48.81 68.88
C TRP A 6 76.44 50.21 69.42
N TYR A 7 75.44 50.94 69.93
CA TYR A 7 75.43 51.55 71.28
C TYR A 7 74.17 52.41 71.46
N ALA A 8 73.13 51.86 72.10
CA ALA A 8 72.16 52.66 72.85
C ALA A 8 71.48 51.70 73.85
N GLY A 9 71.72 51.97 75.13
CA GLY A 9 71.53 51.04 76.24
C GLY A 9 70.15 50.39 76.29
N PHE A 10 70.16 49.07 76.48
CA PHE A 10 69.05 48.38 77.12
C PHE A 10 68.77 49.09 78.46
N PRO A 11 67.54 49.58 78.70
CA PRO A 11 67.21 50.11 80.01
C PRO A 11 67.37 48.98 81.02
N ALA A 12 68.17 49.23 82.05
CA ALA A 12 68.33 48.32 83.17
C ALA A 12 66.95 48.01 83.74
N ILE A 13 66.51 46.75 83.64
CA ILE A 13 65.32 46.28 84.34
C ILE A 13 65.69 46.24 85.82
N SER A 14 65.41 47.33 86.52
CA SER A 14 65.46 47.39 87.98
C SER A 14 64.52 46.32 88.53
N ARG A 15 65.08 45.26 89.11
CA ARG A 15 64.35 44.31 89.94
C ARG A 15 64.41 44.79 91.39
N ASP A 16 63.75 45.90 91.68
CA ASP A 16 63.48 46.32 93.05
C ASP A 16 62.02 46.73 93.16
N GLY A 17 61.27 45.89 93.85
CA GLY A 17 59.83 45.95 94.00
C GLY A 17 59.32 44.54 94.23
N THR A 18 59.01 44.20 95.48
CA THR A 18 58.23 43.01 95.80
C THR A 18 56.92 43.12 95.02
N VAL A 19 56.78 42.28 93.99
CA VAL A 19 55.63 42.30 93.11
C VAL A 19 54.39 42.01 93.96
N THR A 20 53.63 43.05 94.25
CA THR A 20 52.44 42.96 95.11
C THR A 20 51.31 42.34 94.30
N ALA A 21 50.49 41.48 94.90
CA ALA A 21 49.43 40.74 94.20
C ALA A 21 48.48 41.63 93.36
N ARG A 22 48.27 42.88 93.79
CA ARG A 22 47.48 43.89 93.07
C ARG A 22 48.12 44.30 91.73
N THR A 23 49.42 44.55 91.69
CA THR A 23 50.14 44.93 90.46
C THR A 23 50.20 43.78 89.47
N LEU A 24 50.37 42.55 89.96
CA LEU A 24 50.34 41.34 89.12
C LEU A 24 48.95 41.15 88.48
N PHE A 25 47.89 41.41 89.24
CA PHE A 25 46.50 41.32 88.78
C PHE A 25 46.14 42.36 87.73
N ASP A 26 46.58 43.62 87.88
CA ASP A 26 46.34 44.67 86.89
C ASP A 26 47.10 44.43 85.58
N LEU A 27 48.33 43.90 85.68
CA LEU A 27 49.12 43.47 84.52
C LEU A 27 48.46 42.28 83.82
N LEU A 28 47.94 41.32 84.59
CA LEU A 28 47.16 40.19 84.07
C LEU A 28 45.93 40.67 83.30
N LYS A 29 45.15 41.59 83.88
CA LYS A 29 43.99 42.20 83.22
C LYS A 29 44.36 42.88 81.91
N LEU A 30 45.47 43.61 81.88
CA LEU A 30 45.93 44.31 80.69
C LEU A 30 46.38 43.33 79.59
N VAL A 31 47.12 42.29 79.95
CA VAL A 31 47.52 41.23 79.03
C VAL A 31 46.29 40.50 78.48
N PHE A 32 45.34 40.11 79.33
CA PHE A 32 44.09 39.50 78.89
C PHE A 32 43.28 40.41 77.98
N ALA A 33 43.21 41.72 78.26
CA ALA A 33 42.51 42.69 77.41
C ALA A 33 43.16 42.84 76.03
N VAL A 34 44.50 42.87 75.96
CA VAL A 34 45.25 42.97 74.69
C VAL A 34 45.13 41.68 73.88
N VAL A 35 45.26 40.52 74.51
CA VAL A 35 45.11 39.21 73.84
C VAL A 35 43.66 39.02 73.37
N ALA A 36 42.68 39.40 74.18
CA ALA A 36 41.27 39.35 73.79
C ALA A 36 40.96 40.31 72.63
N GLY A 37 41.52 41.54 72.67
CA GLY A 37 41.35 42.52 71.59
C GLY A 37 41.99 42.07 70.28
N THR A 38 43.23 41.56 70.32
CA THR A 38 43.91 41.03 69.13
C THR A 38 43.24 39.76 68.59
N GLY A 39 42.80 38.86 69.47
CA GLY A 39 42.00 37.68 69.10
C GLY A 39 40.65 38.03 68.47
N GLY A 40 39.96 39.04 69.00
CA GLY A 40 38.69 39.56 68.45
C GLY A 40 38.85 40.17 67.06
N VAL A 41 39.91 40.95 66.83
CA VAL A 41 40.24 41.50 65.51
C VAL A 41 40.58 40.40 64.51
N ALA A 42 41.38 39.40 64.92
CA ALA A 42 41.69 38.25 64.08
C ALA A 42 40.43 37.45 63.72
N ALA A 43 39.54 37.23 64.68
CA ALA A 43 38.26 36.55 64.46
C ALA A 43 37.36 37.32 63.48
N LEU A 44 37.27 38.65 63.61
CA LEU A 44 36.54 39.50 62.67
C LEU A 44 37.12 39.46 61.26
N LEU A 45 38.44 39.50 61.12
CA LEU A 45 39.11 39.38 59.81
C LEU A 45 38.86 38.02 59.17
N VAL A 46 38.89 36.93 59.93
CA VAL A 46 38.58 35.58 59.44
C VAL A 46 37.11 35.46 59.06
N ALA A 47 36.20 35.98 59.89
CA ALA A 47 34.76 36.00 59.60
C ALA A 47 34.47 36.81 58.33
N TYR A 48 35.06 38.00 58.19
CA TYR A 48 34.94 38.83 57.00
C TYR A 48 35.52 38.14 55.76
N ARG A 49 36.72 37.55 55.86
CA ARG A 49 37.31 36.78 54.74
C ARG A 49 36.41 35.60 54.34
N ARG A 50 35.90 34.84 55.32
CA ARG A 50 34.96 33.74 55.07
C ARG A 50 33.68 34.23 54.40
N GLN A 51 33.10 35.34 54.87
CA GLN A 51 31.91 35.94 54.28
C GLN A 51 32.17 36.38 52.83
N ARG A 52 33.27 37.09 52.58
CA ARG A 52 33.70 37.50 51.23
C ARG A 52 33.86 36.31 50.29
N VAL A 53 34.49 35.23 50.75
CA VAL A 53 34.64 33.99 49.96
C VAL A 53 33.27 33.39 49.67
N ALA A 54 32.37 33.31 50.66
CA ALA A 54 31.02 32.79 50.50
C ALA A 54 30.17 33.62 49.51
N GLU A 55 30.28 34.95 49.55
CA GLU A 55 29.59 35.85 48.60
C GLU A 55 30.08 35.65 47.16
N HIS A 56 31.41 35.51 46.97
CA HIS A 56 31.97 35.23 45.65
C HIS A 56 31.57 33.84 45.13
N THR A 57 31.53 32.81 46.00
CA THR A 57 31.05 31.48 45.60
C THR A 57 29.56 31.48 45.27
N ASN A 58 28.73 32.22 46.00
CA ASN A 58 27.30 32.33 45.72
C ASN A 58 27.03 33.02 44.38
N LYS A 59 27.74 34.11 44.07
CA LYS A 59 27.61 34.79 42.77
C LYS A 59 28.02 33.88 41.60
N LEU A 60 29.12 33.13 41.77
CA LEU A 60 29.55 32.16 40.75
C LEU A 60 28.53 31.03 40.56
N ALA A 61 27.93 30.54 41.65
CA ALA A 61 26.88 29.53 41.59
C ALA A 61 25.62 30.05 40.88
N GLU A 62 25.23 31.30 41.13
CA GLU A 62 24.09 31.95 40.48
C GLU A 62 24.32 32.10 38.97
N PHE A 63 25.49 32.61 38.54
CA PHE A 63 25.85 32.67 37.12
C PHE A 63 25.94 31.29 36.47
N ALA A 64 26.49 30.30 37.17
CA ALA A 64 26.55 28.93 36.66
C ALA A 64 25.15 28.33 36.48
N HIS A 65 24.22 28.61 37.39
CA HIS A 65 22.82 28.18 37.28
C HIS A 65 22.12 28.85 36.10
N GLU A 66 22.34 30.15 35.89
CA GLU A 66 21.78 30.89 34.75
C GLU A 66 22.29 30.36 33.41
N LEU A 67 23.60 30.06 33.31
CA LEU A 67 24.18 29.44 32.13
C LEU A 67 23.61 28.04 31.88
N ALA A 68 23.48 27.21 32.93
CA ALA A 68 22.89 25.87 32.84
C ALA A 68 21.44 25.94 32.35
N HIS A 69 20.62 26.84 32.93
CA HIS A 69 19.25 27.05 32.51
C HIS A 69 19.16 27.49 31.03
N SER A 70 20.02 28.41 30.60
CA SER A 70 20.07 28.83 29.20
C SER A 70 20.48 27.71 28.24
N ALA A 71 21.34 26.79 28.70
CA ALA A 71 21.76 25.62 27.92
C ALA A 71 20.62 24.60 27.80
N ASP A 72 19.88 24.36 28.89
CA ASP A 72 18.70 23.48 28.89
C ASP A 72 17.61 24.00 27.94
N VAL A 73 17.30 25.30 28.01
CA VAL A 73 16.32 25.93 27.10
C VAL A 73 16.76 25.82 25.63
N ARG A 74 18.06 25.99 25.35
CA ARG A 74 18.61 25.80 24.00
C ARG A 74 18.50 24.35 23.54
N ALA A 75 18.76 23.39 24.42
CA ALA A 75 18.65 21.97 24.12
C ALA A 75 17.19 21.55 23.86
N GLU A 76 16.24 22.11 24.60
CA GLU A 76 14.82 21.86 24.39
C GLU A 76 14.34 22.48 23.06
N LEU A 77 14.78 23.70 22.75
CA LEU A 77 14.49 24.35 21.48
C LEU A 77 15.06 23.57 20.28
N THR A 78 16.32 23.10 20.36
CA THR A 78 16.90 22.30 19.27
C THR A 78 16.18 20.98 19.09
N LYS A 79 15.73 20.33 20.18
CA LYS A 79 14.91 19.13 20.11
C LYS A 79 13.56 19.40 19.44
N ALA A 80 12.86 20.47 19.80
CA ALA A 80 11.59 20.85 19.19
C ALA A 80 11.75 21.19 17.70
N LEU A 81 12.83 21.88 17.32
CA LEU A 81 13.14 22.17 15.92
C LEU A 81 13.45 20.90 15.11
N ALA A 82 14.18 19.95 15.69
CA ALA A 82 14.46 18.67 15.05
C ALA A 82 13.16 17.88 14.83
N GLN A 83 12.29 17.79 15.84
CA GLN A 83 10.99 17.13 15.72
C GLN A 83 10.11 17.79 14.65
N ALA A 84 10.03 19.12 14.63
CA ALA A 84 9.27 19.84 13.60
C ALA A 84 9.86 19.66 12.19
N ALA A 85 11.18 19.49 12.06
CA ALA A 85 11.83 19.20 10.78
C ALA A 85 11.53 17.77 10.31
N ASP A 86 11.59 16.79 11.21
CA ASP A 86 11.26 15.40 10.92
C ASP A 86 9.78 15.24 10.53
N GLU A 87 8.86 15.89 11.24
CA GLU A 87 7.44 15.90 10.90
C GLU A 87 7.19 16.50 9.50
N ARG A 88 7.84 17.62 9.18
CA ARG A 88 7.75 18.22 7.83
C ARG A 88 8.32 17.30 6.76
N ALA A 89 9.47 16.67 7.03
CA ALA A 89 10.09 15.74 6.10
C ALA A 89 9.19 14.52 5.85
N GLN A 90 8.51 14.01 6.87
CA GLN A 90 7.55 12.92 6.73
C GLN A 90 6.35 13.34 5.87
N VAL A 91 5.74 14.50 6.17
CA VAL A 91 4.61 15.03 5.37
C VAL A 91 5.00 15.27 3.92
N ASP A 92 6.19 15.83 3.67
CA ASP A 92 6.69 16.05 2.32
C ASP A 92 6.98 14.72 1.60
N SER A 93 7.51 13.72 2.30
CA SER A 93 7.72 12.36 1.77
C SER A 93 6.41 11.70 1.38
N ASP A 94 5.41 11.71 2.27
CA ASP A 94 4.09 11.13 2.04
C ASP A 94 3.41 11.79 0.83
N ARG A 95 3.45 13.13 0.76
CA ARG A 95 2.92 13.90 -0.37
C ARG A 95 3.65 13.58 -1.68
N ASN A 96 4.98 13.46 -1.64
CA ASN A 96 5.78 13.11 -2.81
C ASN A 96 5.47 11.68 -3.30
N GLY A 97 5.25 10.74 -2.38
CA GLY A 97 4.83 9.37 -2.68
C GLY A 97 3.51 9.34 -3.44
N VAL A 98 2.47 10.00 -2.93
CA VAL A 98 1.15 10.07 -3.59
C VAL A 98 1.25 10.73 -4.96
N ARG A 99 2.04 11.81 -5.10
CA ARG A 99 2.24 12.46 -6.40
C ARG A 99 2.91 11.52 -7.41
N LEU A 100 3.94 10.80 -7.00
CA LEU A 100 4.65 9.85 -7.87
C LEU A 100 3.73 8.72 -8.36
N LEU A 101 2.88 8.18 -7.49
CA LEU A 101 1.93 7.13 -7.87
C LEU A 101 0.91 7.65 -8.89
N ASN A 102 0.38 8.86 -8.69
CA ASN A 102 -0.52 9.50 -9.64
C ASN A 102 0.14 9.80 -11.00
N GLU A 103 1.41 10.20 -11.02
CA GLU A 103 2.17 10.40 -12.26
C GLU A 103 2.38 9.06 -13.00
N ARG A 104 2.74 7.99 -12.28
CA ARG A 104 2.84 6.64 -12.87
C ARG A 104 1.49 6.17 -13.42
N PHE A 105 0.40 6.46 -12.72
CA PHE A 105 -0.96 6.14 -13.18
C PHE A 105 -1.30 6.84 -14.49
N ALA A 106 -1.06 8.15 -14.57
CA ALA A 106 -1.31 8.94 -15.78
C ALA A 106 -0.49 8.40 -16.97
N ASN A 107 0.80 8.13 -16.76
CA ASN A 107 1.67 7.59 -17.79
C ASN A 107 1.24 6.19 -18.27
N ALA A 108 0.87 5.29 -17.36
CA ALA A 108 0.40 3.95 -17.72
C ALA A 108 -0.93 4.01 -18.50
N SER A 109 -1.83 4.92 -18.10
CA SER A 109 -3.10 5.17 -18.80
C SER A 109 -2.89 5.72 -20.22
N GLU A 110 -1.95 6.66 -20.39
CA GLU A 110 -1.58 7.18 -21.71
C GLU A 110 -1.01 6.07 -22.61
N GLN A 111 -0.16 5.19 -22.07
CA GLN A 111 0.40 4.06 -22.81
C GLN A 111 -0.68 3.07 -23.26
N LEU A 112 -1.66 2.77 -22.40
CA LEU A 112 -2.82 1.92 -22.74
C LEU A 112 -3.69 2.52 -23.87
N GLY A 113 -3.76 3.85 -23.96
CA GLY A 113 -4.50 4.55 -25.02
C GLY A 113 -3.77 4.66 -26.36
N SER A 114 -2.57 4.11 -26.50
CA SER A 114 -1.77 4.24 -27.72
C SER A 114 -2.31 3.42 -28.89
N ASP A 115 -2.22 3.94 -30.12
CA ASP A 115 -2.50 3.17 -31.34
C ASP A 115 -1.52 2.00 -31.57
N LYS A 116 -0.35 2.04 -30.91
CA LYS A 116 0.69 1.01 -31.05
C LYS A 116 0.54 -0.07 -29.99
N ALA A 117 0.25 -1.30 -30.41
CA ALA A 117 0.05 -2.43 -29.50
C ALA A 117 1.25 -2.69 -28.56
N ALA A 118 2.49 -2.48 -29.02
CA ALA A 118 3.68 -2.59 -28.18
C ALA A 118 3.69 -1.59 -27.01
N ILE A 119 3.20 -0.36 -27.23
CA ILE A 119 3.07 0.65 -26.18
C ILE A 119 1.92 0.28 -25.24
N ARG A 120 0.79 -0.22 -25.77
CA ARG A 120 -0.32 -0.70 -24.94
C ARG A 120 0.11 -1.86 -24.04
N LEU A 121 0.90 -2.81 -24.54
CA LEU A 121 1.48 -3.89 -23.73
C LEU A 121 2.35 -3.34 -22.59
N ALA A 122 3.21 -2.38 -22.87
CA ALA A 122 3.99 -1.71 -21.83
C ALA A 122 3.08 -1.04 -20.79
N GLY A 123 2.00 -0.37 -21.25
CA GLY A 123 0.98 0.22 -20.39
C GLY A 123 0.26 -0.80 -19.51
N VAL A 124 -0.09 -1.98 -20.03
CA VAL A 124 -0.69 -3.08 -19.26
C VAL A 124 0.24 -3.52 -18.12
N TYR A 125 1.52 -3.76 -18.41
CA TYR A 125 2.50 -4.13 -17.38
C TYR A 125 2.74 -3.01 -16.38
N ALA A 126 2.81 -1.76 -16.85
CA ALA A 126 2.97 -0.60 -15.97
C ALA A 126 1.77 -0.41 -15.04
N MET A 127 0.54 -0.63 -15.54
CA MET A 127 -0.68 -0.54 -14.76
C MET A 127 -0.77 -1.66 -13.71
N ALA A 128 -0.42 -2.90 -14.09
CA ALA A 128 -0.37 -4.01 -13.13
C ALA A 128 0.68 -3.79 -12.05
N GLY A 129 1.90 -3.38 -12.43
CA GLY A 129 2.95 -3.07 -11.45
C GLY A 129 2.60 -1.89 -10.55
N LEU A 130 1.87 -0.89 -11.06
CA LEU A 130 1.33 0.18 -10.22
C LEU A 130 0.28 -0.35 -9.25
N ALA A 131 -0.60 -1.25 -9.68
CA ALA A 131 -1.59 -1.88 -8.80
C ALA A 131 -0.92 -2.64 -7.64
N ASP A 132 0.22 -3.27 -7.91
CA ASP A 132 1.02 -3.96 -6.89
C ASP A 132 1.62 -2.99 -5.87
N ASP A 133 2.20 -1.88 -6.36
CA ASP A 133 2.87 -0.86 -5.55
C ASP A 133 1.89 0.05 -4.78
N TRP A 134 0.66 0.24 -5.30
CA TRP A 134 -0.33 1.20 -4.77
C TRP A 134 -1.59 0.49 -4.25
N GLN A 135 -1.56 0.07 -2.98
CA GLN A 135 -2.66 -0.69 -2.38
C GLN A 135 -3.98 0.10 -2.36
N GLU A 136 -3.95 1.39 -1.99
CA GLU A 136 -5.14 2.23 -1.90
C GLU A 136 -5.76 2.51 -3.29
N GLY A 137 -4.95 2.53 -4.35
CA GLY A 137 -5.37 2.75 -5.73
C GLY A 137 -5.48 1.48 -6.58
N ARG A 138 -5.27 0.29 -5.99
CA ARG A 138 -5.25 -0.99 -6.70
C ARG A 138 -6.54 -1.24 -7.47
N GLN A 139 -7.69 -0.98 -6.83
CA GLN A 139 -8.99 -1.14 -7.48
C GLN A 139 -9.09 -0.26 -8.74
N ILE A 140 -8.61 0.98 -8.69
CA ILE A 140 -8.64 1.91 -9.84
C ILE A 140 -7.78 1.35 -10.99
N CYS A 141 -6.62 0.78 -10.69
CA CYS A 141 -5.76 0.17 -11.70
C CYS A 141 -6.42 -1.08 -12.33
N ILE A 142 -7.05 -1.93 -11.50
CA ILE A 142 -7.83 -3.08 -11.95
C ILE A 142 -9.01 -2.64 -12.82
N ASP A 143 -9.72 -1.58 -12.44
CA ASP A 143 -10.86 -1.04 -13.18
C ASP A 143 -10.44 -0.55 -14.57
N VAL A 144 -9.26 0.07 -14.71
CA VAL A 144 -8.73 0.50 -16.02
C VAL A 144 -8.38 -0.71 -16.90
N LEU A 145 -7.76 -1.75 -16.33
CA LEU A 145 -7.47 -3.00 -17.05
C LEU A 145 -8.77 -3.69 -17.51
N CYS A 146 -9.78 -3.75 -16.63
CA CYS A 146 -11.10 -4.29 -16.95
C CYS A 146 -11.81 -3.44 -18.01
N ALA A 147 -11.75 -2.10 -17.90
CA ALA A 147 -12.31 -1.18 -18.90
C ALA A 147 -11.67 -1.38 -20.28
N TYR A 148 -10.36 -1.63 -20.34
CA TYR A 148 -9.68 -1.97 -21.60
C TYR A 148 -10.29 -3.24 -22.25
N LEU A 149 -10.59 -4.27 -21.46
CA LEU A 149 -11.27 -5.49 -21.94
C LEU A 149 -12.73 -5.27 -22.36
N ARG A 150 -13.37 -4.20 -21.90
CA ARG A 150 -14.73 -3.82 -22.30
C ARG A 150 -14.79 -2.98 -23.59
N MET A 151 -13.65 -2.51 -24.09
CA MET A 151 -13.61 -1.78 -25.37
C MET A 151 -14.06 -2.67 -26.53
N PRO A 152 -14.65 -2.10 -27.61
CA PRO A 152 -15.04 -2.87 -28.78
C PRO A 152 -13.89 -3.72 -29.33
N TYR A 153 -14.14 -5.01 -29.52
CA TYR A 153 -13.14 -5.96 -30.00
C TYR A 153 -13.78 -6.98 -30.93
N THR A 154 -13.15 -7.18 -32.09
CA THR A 154 -13.47 -8.27 -33.01
C THR A 154 -12.28 -9.22 -33.03
N PRO A 155 -12.41 -10.41 -32.41
CA PRO A 155 -11.40 -11.45 -32.44
C PRO A 155 -10.93 -11.73 -33.87
N PRO A 156 -9.61 -11.96 -34.10
CA PRO A 156 -9.18 -12.47 -35.38
C PRO A 156 -9.87 -13.83 -35.61
N GLU A 157 -10.59 -13.92 -36.72
CA GLU A 157 -11.48 -15.03 -37.04
C GLU A 157 -10.78 -16.38 -36.82
N PHE A 158 -11.49 -17.34 -36.22
CA PHE A 158 -11.16 -18.74 -36.42
C PHE A 158 -11.37 -19.04 -37.90
N GLU A 159 -10.38 -19.63 -38.58
CA GLU A 159 -10.54 -20.16 -39.93
C GLU A 159 -11.83 -21.00 -39.98
N GLY A 160 -12.91 -20.45 -40.57
CA GLY A 160 -14.21 -21.12 -40.69
C GLY A 160 -15.46 -20.33 -40.28
N TRP A 161 -15.36 -19.16 -39.63
CA TRP A 161 -16.54 -18.31 -39.39
C TRP A 161 -16.70 -17.27 -40.51
N LYS A 162 -17.71 -17.43 -41.37
CA LYS A 162 -18.15 -16.37 -42.28
C LYS A 162 -19.30 -15.62 -41.61
N PRO A 163 -19.22 -14.28 -41.45
CA PRO A 163 -20.39 -13.50 -41.07
C PRO A 163 -21.49 -13.72 -42.11
N ASN A 164 -22.70 -14.06 -41.68
CA ASN A 164 -23.87 -14.11 -42.56
C ASN A 164 -24.37 -12.69 -42.85
N THR A 165 -23.48 -11.79 -43.26
CA THR A 165 -23.78 -10.35 -43.40
C THR A 165 -24.41 -10.01 -44.75
N GLY A 166 -24.64 -10.97 -45.65
CA GLY A 166 -25.18 -10.70 -46.99
C GLY A 166 -24.30 -9.78 -47.84
N LEU A 167 -23.12 -9.41 -47.33
CA LEU A 167 -22.12 -8.60 -48.01
C LEU A 167 -21.21 -9.57 -48.74
N ASP A 168 -21.23 -9.48 -50.07
CA ASP A 168 -20.38 -10.25 -50.96
C ASP A 168 -18.90 -9.99 -50.60
N PRO A 169 -18.12 -11.02 -50.18
CA PRO A 169 -16.69 -10.89 -49.88
C PRO A 169 -15.86 -10.37 -51.06
N HIS A 170 -16.43 -10.34 -52.26
CA HIS A 170 -15.81 -9.81 -53.47
C HIS A 170 -15.95 -8.29 -53.64
N ASN A 171 -16.66 -7.58 -52.75
CA ASN A 171 -16.75 -6.11 -52.80
C ASN A 171 -15.51 -5.45 -52.15
N PHE A 172 -14.40 -5.48 -52.88
CA PHE A 172 -13.23 -4.58 -52.80
C PHE A 172 -12.73 -4.15 -51.41
N VAL A 173 -12.26 -5.10 -50.58
CA VAL A 173 -11.17 -4.81 -49.63
C VAL A 173 -9.88 -5.28 -50.31
N SER A 174 -8.87 -4.41 -50.45
CA SER A 174 -7.60 -4.85 -51.00
C SER A 174 -7.02 -5.96 -50.13
N SER A 175 -6.32 -6.93 -50.71
CA SER A 175 -5.68 -8.01 -49.94
C SER A 175 -4.71 -7.48 -48.87
N GLU A 176 -4.27 -6.24 -49.00
CA GLU A 176 -3.38 -5.56 -48.06
C GLU A 176 -4.13 -4.92 -46.88
N ASP A 177 -5.31 -4.34 -47.10
CA ASP A 177 -6.12 -3.78 -46.02
C ASP A 177 -6.70 -4.90 -45.13
N PHE A 178 -7.14 -6.01 -45.73
CA PHE A 178 -7.55 -7.19 -44.98
C PHE A 178 -6.40 -7.73 -44.10
N LYS A 179 -5.17 -7.82 -44.63
CA LYS A 179 -4.00 -8.25 -43.83
C LYS A 179 -3.70 -7.28 -42.69
N ARG A 180 -3.86 -5.96 -42.89
CA ARG A 180 -3.66 -4.95 -41.84
C ARG A 180 -4.69 -5.12 -40.72
N ASP A 181 -5.95 -5.32 -41.06
CA ASP A 181 -7.01 -5.53 -40.08
C ASP A 181 -6.79 -6.81 -39.28
N VAL A 182 -6.44 -7.92 -39.96
CA VAL A 182 -6.10 -9.18 -39.28
C VAL A 182 -4.89 -9.02 -38.37
N LEU A 183 -3.85 -8.29 -38.80
CA LEU A 183 -2.69 -8.01 -37.97
C LEU A 183 -3.06 -7.16 -36.76
N ALA A 184 -3.89 -6.11 -36.94
CA ALA A 184 -4.36 -5.26 -35.85
C ALA A 184 -5.20 -6.06 -34.83
N SER A 185 -6.11 -6.92 -35.29
CA SER A 185 -6.87 -7.82 -34.41
C SER A 185 -5.99 -8.81 -33.64
N ARG A 186 -4.93 -9.36 -34.28
CA ARG A 186 -3.96 -10.22 -33.58
C ARG A 186 -3.15 -9.45 -32.55
N GLN A 187 -2.69 -8.25 -32.89
CA GLN A 187 -2.00 -7.39 -31.94
C GLN A 187 -2.89 -7.02 -30.75
N GLU A 188 -4.16 -6.71 -31.00
CA GLU A 188 -5.14 -6.42 -29.96
C GLU A 188 -5.43 -7.65 -29.07
N ARG A 189 -5.54 -8.85 -29.67
CA ARG A 189 -5.63 -10.12 -28.94
C ARG A 189 -4.49 -10.25 -27.93
N GLU A 190 -3.24 -10.02 -28.36
CA GLU A 190 -2.08 -10.15 -27.48
C GLU A 190 -2.14 -9.20 -26.28
N VAL A 191 -2.62 -7.96 -26.47
CA VAL A 191 -2.80 -7.01 -25.35
C VAL A 191 -3.86 -7.51 -24.38
N ARG A 192 -5.04 -7.88 -24.89
CA ARG A 192 -6.17 -8.36 -24.08
C ARG A 192 -5.84 -9.64 -23.32
N HIS A 193 -5.22 -10.61 -23.98
CA HIS A 193 -4.79 -11.86 -23.35
C HIS A 193 -3.74 -11.58 -22.28
N THR A 194 -2.90 -10.56 -22.46
CA THR A 194 -1.95 -10.14 -21.43
C THR A 194 -2.65 -9.56 -20.21
N VAL A 195 -3.71 -8.76 -20.38
CA VAL A 195 -4.54 -8.29 -19.26
C VAL A 195 -5.14 -9.47 -18.50
N VAL A 196 -5.81 -10.41 -19.19
CA VAL A 196 -6.41 -11.59 -18.57
C VAL A 196 -5.38 -12.44 -17.83
N ARG A 197 -4.20 -12.65 -18.45
CA ARG A 197 -3.10 -13.41 -17.85
C ARG A 197 -2.59 -12.77 -16.57
N LEU A 198 -2.44 -11.44 -16.53
CA LEU A 198 -2.01 -10.73 -15.33
C LEU A 198 -3.08 -10.79 -14.25
N ILE A 199 -4.36 -10.59 -14.58
CA ILE A 199 -5.45 -10.75 -13.61
C ILE A 199 -5.42 -12.16 -13.00
N GLY A 200 -5.36 -13.21 -13.84
CA GLY A 200 -5.25 -14.59 -13.36
C GLY A 200 -4.02 -14.84 -12.50
N ALA A 201 -2.85 -14.28 -12.87
CA ALA A 201 -1.63 -14.42 -12.07
C ALA A 201 -1.80 -13.87 -10.65
N HIS A 202 -2.40 -12.70 -10.48
CA HIS A 202 -2.59 -12.10 -9.16
C HIS A 202 -3.72 -12.74 -8.36
N LEU A 203 -4.75 -13.31 -9.01
CA LEU A 203 -5.82 -14.05 -8.34
C LEU A 203 -5.38 -15.45 -7.86
N ARG A 204 -4.34 -16.02 -8.46
CA ARG A 204 -3.71 -17.26 -7.99
C ARG A 204 -2.81 -17.04 -6.77
N LEU A 205 -2.41 -15.80 -6.48
CA LEU A 205 -1.60 -15.50 -5.30
C LEU A 205 -2.44 -15.61 -4.01
N PRO A 206 -1.96 -16.31 -2.97
CA PRO A 206 -2.61 -16.30 -1.66
C PRO A 206 -2.80 -14.89 -1.08
N ASP A 207 -3.83 -14.70 -0.26
CA ASP A 207 -4.23 -13.41 0.34
C ASP A 207 -3.11 -12.76 1.18
N GLU A 208 -2.16 -13.57 1.67
CA GLU A 208 -0.99 -13.13 2.44
C GLU A 208 0.00 -12.30 1.61
N PHE A 209 -0.01 -12.44 0.28
CA PHE A 209 0.85 -11.67 -0.59
C PHE A 209 0.27 -10.27 -0.78
N SER A 210 1.08 -9.26 -0.52
CA SER A 210 0.68 -7.85 -0.69
C SER A 210 0.28 -7.51 -2.13
N THR A 211 0.70 -8.30 -3.11
CA THR A 211 0.34 -8.17 -4.53
C THR A 211 -0.83 -9.08 -4.94
N SER A 212 -1.44 -9.82 -4.02
CA SER A 212 -2.68 -10.53 -4.33
C SER A 212 -3.79 -9.53 -4.68
N TRP A 213 -4.55 -9.84 -5.75
CA TRP A 213 -5.70 -9.04 -6.18
C TRP A 213 -7.03 -9.65 -5.73
N ARG A 214 -6.99 -10.62 -4.82
CA ARG A 214 -8.18 -11.15 -4.17
C ARG A 214 -8.83 -10.05 -3.31
N GLY A 215 -10.15 -10.08 -3.15
CA GLY A 215 -10.92 -9.04 -2.48
C GLY A 215 -11.33 -7.87 -3.36
N HIS A 216 -10.85 -7.79 -4.60
CA HIS A 216 -11.16 -6.71 -5.54
C HIS A 216 -12.32 -7.05 -6.48
N ASP A 217 -12.98 -6.00 -6.99
CA ASP A 217 -14.04 -6.11 -7.99
C ASP A 217 -13.42 -6.23 -9.41
N PHE A 218 -14.01 -7.08 -10.24
CA PHE A 218 -13.63 -7.29 -11.64
C PHE A 218 -14.85 -7.15 -12.54
N ASP A 219 -14.91 -6.08 -13.33
CA ASP A 219 -16.01 -5.78 -14.24
C ASP A 219 -15.65 -6.05 -15.71
N PHE A 220 -16.01 -7.24 -16.18
CA PHE A 220 -15.91 -7.66 -17.57
C PHE A 220 -17.23 -7.49 -18.34
N THR A 221 -18.12 -6.58 -17.90
CA THR A 221 -19.43 -6.37 -18.54
C THR A 221 -19.27 -6.05 -20.03
N GLY A 222 -19.88 -6.87 -20.90
CA GLY A 222 -19.80 -6.67 -22.35
C GLY A 222 -18.45 -7.02 -22.98
N ALA A 223 -17.48 -7.52 -22.21
CA ALA A 223 -16.17 -7.87 -22.73
C ALA A 223 -16.25 -9.07 -23.69
N VAL A 224 -15.43 -9.05 -24.73
CA VAL A 224 -15.30 -10.15 -25.68
C VAL A 224 -14.06 -10.98 -25.33
N PHE A 225 -14.26 -12.26 -25.06
CA PHE A 225 -13.21 -13.25 -24.81
C PHE A 225 -13.09 -14.21 -25.98
N ASP A 226 -11.86 -14.42 -26.44
CA ASP A 226 -11.50 -15.40 -27.47
C ASP A 226 -10.36 -16.33 -27.02
N GLY A 227 -10.21 -16.47 -25.70
CA GLY A 227 -9.21 -17.26 -25.01
C GLY A 227 -8.83 -16.63 -23.67
N GLY A 228 -8.37 -17.44 -22.72
CA GLY A 228 -7.90 -16.95 -21.43
C GLY A 228 -7.71 -18.06 -20.40
N ASP A 229 -6.68 -17.92 -19.57
CA ASP A 229 -6.42 -18.83 -18.46
C ASP A 229 -6.64 -18.10 -17.13
N LEU A 230 -7.76 -18.41 -16.49
CA LEU A 230 -8.12 -18.03 -15.14
C LEU A 230 -8.21 -19.28 -14.23
N SER A 231 -7.61 -20.39 -14.64
CA SER A 231 -7.55 -21.61 -13.82
C SER A 231 -6.83 -21.34 -12.50
N MET A 232 -7.29 -22.03 -11.45
CA MET A 232 -6.79 -21.91 -10.07
C MET A 232 -6.89 -20.50 -9.46
N SER A 233 -7.59 -19.58 -10.10
CA SER A 233 -7.83 -18.23 -9.58
C SER A 233 -8.82 -18.29 -8.43
N THR A 234 -8.68 -17.42 -7.44
CA THR A 234 -9.69 -17.26 -6.38
C THR A 234 -10.35 -15.90 -6.49
N PHE A 235 -11.65 -15.90 -6.76
CA PHE A 235 -12.51 -14.72 -6.73
C PHE A 235 -13.18 -14.68 -5.35
N ALA A 236 -12.49 -14.09 -4.38
CA ALA A 236 -12.98 -13.98 -3.01
C ALA A 236 -13.22 -12.52 -2.61
N GLY A 237 -14.28 -12.24 -1.84
CA GLY A 237 -14.53 -10.95 -1.19
C GLY A 237 -14.95 -9.78 -2.09
N GLY A 238 -14.70 -9.85 -3.39
CA GLY A 238 -15.17 -8.90 -4.42
C GLY A 238 -16.14 -9.54 -5.42
N ARG A 239 -16.69 -8.72 -6.34
CA ARG A 239 -17.60 -9.16 -7.41
C ARG A 239 -16.84 -9.44 -8.70
N ALA A 240 -17.22 -10.50 -9.41
CA ALA A 240 -16.73 -10.78 -10.76
C ALA A 240 -17.90 -10.77 -11.76
N SER A 241 -18.05 -9.70 -12.53
CA SER A 241 -19.13 -9.59 -13.51
C SER A 241 -18.65 -9.91 -14.92
N PHE A 242 -19.31 -10.87 -15.54
CA PHE A 242 -19.28 -11.22 -16.96
C PHE A 242 -20.64 -10.95 -17.62
N THR A 243 -21.43 -10.03 -17.05
CA THR A 243 -22.75 -9.67 -17.58
C THR A 243 -22.63 -9.21 -19.03
N ARG A 244 -23.41 -9.78 -19.96
CA ARG A 244 -23.33 -9.50 -21.41
C ARG A 244 -21.95 -9.78 -22.03
N ALA A 245 -21.04 -10.47 -21.34
CA ALA A 245 -19.76 -10.86 -21.93
C ALA A 245 -20.00 -11.88 -23.05
N ARG A 246 -19.12 -11.86 -24.05
CA ARG A 246 -19.23 -12.72 -25.22
C ARG A 246 -18.01 -13.62 -25.33
N PHE A 247 -18.23 -14.92 -25.21
CA PHE A 247 -17.24 -15.97 -25.42
C PHE A 247 -17.29 -16.38 -26.90
N ALA A 248 -16.44 -15.75 -27.69
CA ALA A 248 -16.51 -15.75 -29.15
C ALA A 248 -15.60 -16.79 -29.83
N GLY A 249 -14.72 -17.45 -29.06
CA GLY A 249 -13.82 -18.49 -29.55
C GLY A 249 -12.77 -18.87 -28.51
N GLY A 250 -11.89 -19.82 -28.87
CA GLY A 250 -10.78 -20.23 -28.01
C GLY A 250 -11.23 -20.94 -26.74
N GLU A 251 -10.27 -21.26 -25.88
CA GLU A 251 -10.53 -21.87 -24.57
C GLU A 251 -10.41 -20.81 -23.48
N VAL A 252 -11.46 -20.65 -22.69
CA VAL A 252 -11.45 -19.86 -21.45
C VAL A 252 -11.58 -20.81 -20.27
N SER A 253 -10.48 -21.03 -19.56
CA SER A 253 -10.46 -21.95 -18.43
C SER A 253 -10.60 -21.21 -17.10
N PHE A 254 -11.56 -21.66 -16.30
CA PHE A 254 -11.75 -21.41 -14.88
C PHE A 254 -11.54 -22.71 -14.09
N ASP A 255 -10.77 -23.65 -14.64
CA ASP A 255 -10.58 -24.96 -14.00
C ASP A 255 -9.94 -24.78 -12.62
N ARG A 256 -10.50 -25.47 -11.62
CA ARG A 256 -10.08 -25.36 -10.22
C ARG A 256 -10.10 -23.93 -9.65
N ALA A 257 -10.79 -22.99 -10.30
CA ALA A 257 -11.02 -21.68 -9.72
C ALA A 257 -11.92 -21.81 -8.50
N SER A 258 -11.71 -20.98 -7.48
CA SER A 258 -12.62 -20.85 -6.33
C SER A 258 -13.35 -19.52 -6.42
N PHE A 259 -14.66 -19.55 -6.24
CA PHE A 259 -15.53 -18.38 -6.17
C PHE A 259 -16.12 -18.35 -4.76
N ALA A 260 -15.55 -17.53 -3.89
CA ALA A 260 -15.81 -17.56 -2.44
C ALA A 260 -16.41 -16.24 -1.93
N GLY A 261 -17.66 -16.25 -1.45
CA GLY A 261 -18.25 -15.13 -0.71
C GLY A 261 -18.52 -13.86 -1.55
N GLY A 262 -18.64 -13.99 -2.87
CA GLY A 262 -18.97 -12.90 -3.81
C GLY A 262 -20.05 -13.28 -4.84
N GLU A 263 -20.43 -12.33 -5.69
CA GLU A 263 -21.34 -12.56 -6.82
C GLU A 263 -20.53 -12.72 -8.11
N VAL A 264 -20.81 -13.81 -8.84
CA VAL A 264 -20.27 -14.08 -10.18
C VAL A 264 -21.43 -14.07 -11.17
N SER A 265 -21.51 -13.05 -12.01
CA SER A 265 -22.65 -12.88 -12.91
C SER A 265 -22.25 -13.14 -14.36
N PHE A 266 -22.87 -14.12 -14.99
CA PHE A 266 -22.91 -14.37 -16.43
C PHE A 266 -24.29 -14.01 -17.01
N GLU A 267 -25.00 -13.08 -16.38
CA GLU A 267 -26.31 -12.64 -16.84
C GLU A 267 -26.24 -12.15 -18.29
N VAL A 268 -27.06 -12.72 -19.16
CA VAL A 268 -27.12 -12.41 -20.61
C VAL A 268 -25.76 -12.58 -21.30
N ALA A 269 -24.87 -13.43 -20.77
CA ALA A 269 -23.63 -13.76 -21.45
C ALA A 269 -23.88 -14.63 -22.68
N GLU A 270 -23.10 -14.41 -23.74
CA GLU A 270 -23.21 -15.13 -25.02
C GLU A 270 -22.03 -16.09 -25.17
N PHE A 271 -22.31 -17.39 -25.16
CA PHE A 271 -21.38 -18.45 -25.49
C PHE A 271 -21.62 -18.85 -26.95
N ILE A 272 -20.81 -18.32 -27.87
CA ILE A 272 -21.02 -18.45 -29.32
C ILE A 272 -20.15 -19.56 -29.91
N ALA A 273 -18.88 -19.56 -29.56
CA ALA A 273 -17.91 -20.55 -30.02
C ALA A 273 -16.77 -20.64 -29.02
N GLY A 274 -16.09 -21.78 -28.99
CA GLY A 274 -15.03 -22.04 -28.02
C GLY A 274 -15.54 -22.79 -26.79
N SER A 275 -14.59 -23.20 -25.95
CA SER A 275 -14.83 -23.94 -24.73
C SER A 275 -14.67 -23.03 -23.53
N VAL A 276 -15.64 -23.04 -22.62
CA VAL A 276 -15.51 -22.46 -21.29
C VAL A 276 -15.54 -23.60 -20.28
N SER A 277 -14.45 -23.78 -19.55
CA SER A 277 -14.32 -24.91 -18.62
C SER A 277 -14.27 -24.41 -17.18
N PHE A 278 -15.09 -24.99 -16.33
CA PHE A 278 -15.13 -24.81 -14.87
C PHE A 278 -14.83 -26.15 -14.18
N THR A 279 -13.98 -26.98 -14.79
CA THR A 279 -13.71 -28.34 -14.31
C THR A 279 -13.06 -28.26 -12.93
N SER A 280 -13.62 -28.99 -11.96
CA SER A 280 -13.22 -28.95 -10.55
C SER A 280 -13.26 -27.55 -9.90
N ALA A 281 -14.01 -26.60 -10.46
CA ALA A 281 -14.19 -25.29 -9.84
C ALA A 281 -15.02 -25.38 -8.55
N LYS A 282 -14.74 -24.51 -7.59
CA LYS A 282 -15.42 -24.45 -6.30
C LYS A 282 -16.27 -23.19 -6.21
N PHE A 283 -17.50 -23.36 -5.77
CA PHE A 283 -18.47 -22.28 -5.57
C PHE A 283 -18.89 -22.27 -4.10
N GLU A 284 -18.25 -21.40 -3.32
CA GLU A 284 -18.31 -21.34 -1.85
C GLU A 284 -19.08 -20.07 -1.44
N ASP A 285 -20.24 -20.22 -0.80
CA ASP A 285 -21.00 -19.12 -0.18
C ASP A 285 -21.29 -17.87 -1.07
N GLY A 286 -21.38 -18.06 -2.39
CA GLY A 286 -21.62 -16.99 -3.39
C GLY A 286 -22.80 -17.27 -4.33
N ARG A 287 -23.17 -16.28 -5.16
CA ARG A 287 -24.19 -16.45 -6.21
C ARG A 287 -23.52 -16.53 -7.58
N VAL A 288 -23.86 -17.56 -8.35
CA VAL A 288 -23.48 -17.67 -9.76
C VAL A 288 -24.73 -17.53 -10.62
N ILE A 289 -24.78 -16.53 -11.48
CA ILE A 289 -26.00 -16.16 -12.22
C ILE A 289 -25.78 -16.38 -13.71
N PHE A 290 -26.54 -17.27 -14.34
CA PHE A 290 -26.56 -17.50 -15.80
C PHE A 290 -27.88 -17.08 -16.43
N ASP A 291 -28.61 -16.17 -15.77
CA ASP A 291 -29.94 -15.76 -16.22
C ASP A 291 -29.88 -15.12 -17.60
N GLY A 292 -30.71 -15.59 -18.53
CA GLY A 292 -30.74 -15.14 -19.92
C GLY A 292 -29.47 -15.47 -20.73
N ALA A 293 -28.57 -16.31 -20.22
CA ALA A 293 -27.37 -16.70 -20.96
C ALA A 293 -27.72 -17.48 -22.23
N ILE A 294 -26.95 -17.24 -23.30
CA ILE A 294 -27.16 -17.84 -24.62
C ILE A 294 -26.02 -18.82 -24.89
N PHE A 295 -26.35 -20.06 -25.26
CA PHE A 295 -25.42 -21.11 -25.63
C PHE A 295 -25.70 -21.54 -27.08
N ASP A 296 -24.87 -21.06 -28.02
CA ASP A 296 -24.92 -21.40 -29.45
C ASP A 296 -24.52 -22.88 -29.66
N ARG A 297 -24.95 -23.48 -30.77
CA ARG A 297 -24.65 -24.86 -31.21
C ARG A 297 -23.16 -25.26 -31.15
N ARG A 298 -22.23 -24.30 -31.17
CA ARG A 298 -20.78 -24.56 -31.07
C ARG A 298 -20.17 -24.32 -29.69
N ALA A 299 -20.95 -23.84 -28.73
CA ALA A 299 -20.49 -23.62 -27.38
C ALA A 299 -20.28 -24.95 -26.64
N GLU A 300 -19.16 -25.06 -25.95
CA GLU A 300 -18.91 -26.10 -24.97
C GLU A 300 -18.71 -25.45 -23.60
N VAL A 301 -19.58 -25.78 -22.65
CA VAL A 301 -19.47 -25.31 -21.27
C VAL A 301 -19.43 -26.52 -20.34
N SER A 302 -18.25 -26.78 -19.78
CA SER A 302 -17.99 -27.89 -18.85
C SER A 302 -18.00 -27.38 -17.42
N LEU A 303 -18.69 -28.09 -16.53
CA LEU A 303 -18.61 -27.87 -15.07
C LEU A 303 -18.20 -29.15 -14.34
N ASN A 304 -17.60 -30.11 -15.05
CA ASN A 304 -17.33 -31.44 -14.51
C ASN A 304 -16.58 -31.38 -13.16
N GLU A 305 -16.98 -32.22 -12.20
CA GLU A 305 -16.35 -32.29 -10.86
C GLU A 305 -16.38 -30.98 -10.05
N GLY A 306 -17.16 -29.98 -10.44
CA GLY A 306 -17.34 -28.77 -9.65
C GLY A 306 -17.97 -29.03 -8.27
N GLU A 307 -17.53 -28.30 -7.26
CA GLU A 307 -18.03 -28.38 -5.88
C GLU A 307 -18.89 -27.15 -5.55
N PHE A 308 -20.13 -27.37 -5.10
CA PHE A 308 -21.01 -26.30 -4.60
C PHE A 308 -21.17 -26.43 -3.09
N ALA A 309 -20.62 -25.50 -2.34
CA ALA A 309 -20.69 -25.46 -0.88
C ALA A 309 -21.40 -24.16 -0.45
N GLY A 310 -22.72 -24.21 -0.30
CA GLY A 310 -23.53 -23.09 0.20
C GLY A 310 -23.89 -22.00 -0.81
N GLY A 311 -23.27 -22.00 -1.99
CA GLY A 311 -23.60 -21.07 -3.07
C GLY A 311 -24.91 -21.39 -3.80
N VAL A 312 -25.50 -20.38 -4.45
CA VAL A 312 -26.69 -20.54 -5.30
C VAL A 312 -26.32 -20.35 -6.77
N VAL A 313 -26.66 -21.32 -7.61
CA VAL A 313 -26.61 -21.14 -9.07
C VAL A 313 -28.00 -20.82 -9.58
N SER A 314 -28.15 -19.66 -10.23
CA SER A 314 -29.38 -19.26 -10.89
C SER A 314 -29.26 -19.49 -12.39
N LEU A 315 -30.20 -20.25 -12.94
CA LEU A 315 -30.39 -20.38 -14.39
C LEU A 315 -31.86 -20.10 -14.72
N ARG A 316 -32.18 -18.84 -15.01
CA ARG A 316 -33.50 -18.42 -15.49
C ARG A 316 -33.47 -18.13 -16.98
N TRP A 317 -34.35 -18.78 -17.75
CA TRP A 317 -34.49 -18.61 -19.20
C TRP A 317 -33.18 -18.68 -20.00
N PRO A 318 -32.34 -19.73 -19.83
CA PRO A 318 -31.20 -19.91 -20.71
C PRO A 318 -31.67 -20.25 -22.13
N MET A 319 -31.07 -19.63 -23.14
CA MET A 319 -31.31 -20.00 -24.54
C MET A 319 -30.21 -20.98 -24.96
N VAL A 320 -30.55 -22.27 -25.12
CA VAL A 320 -29.60 -23.32 -25.51
C VAL A 320 -29.96 -23.83 -26.90
N GLU A 321 -29.13 -23.56 -27.90
CA GLU A 321 -29.31 -24.05 -29.26
C GLU A 321 -29.02 -25.55 -29.38
N GLU A 322 -29.67 -26.19 -30.35
CA GLU A 322 -29.44 -27.61 -30.66
C GLU A 322 -27.99 -27.85 -31.10
N GLY A 323 -27.26 -28.67 -30.33
CA GLY A 323 -25.85 -28.98 -30.55
C GLY A 323 -24.90 -28.40 -29.50
N ALA A 324 -25.35 -27.41 -28.72
CA ALA A 324 -24.58 -26.85 -27.61
C ALA A 324 -24.26 -27.94 -26.57
N ARG A 325 -22.99 -28.05 -26.17
CA ARG A 325 -22.54 -29.00 -25.15
C ARG A 325 -22.59 -28.33 -23.78
N PHE A 326 -23.76 -28.40 -23.15
CA PHE A 326 -23.99 -27.90 -21.79
C PHE A 326 -24.67 -28.97 -20.93
N ASN A 327 -23.97 -29.46 -19.90
CA ASN A 327 -24.44 -30.59 -19.09
C ASN A 327 -25.46 -30.17 -18.01
N LEU A 328 -26.69 -29.84 -18.46
CA LEU A 328 -27.82 -29.49 -17.58
C LEU A 328 -28.20 -30.61 -16.60
N ALA A 329 -28.03 -31.88 -17.01
CA ALA A 329 -28.40 -33.03 -16.19
C ALA A 329 -27.55 -33.15 -14.92
N TRP A 330 -26.26 -32.80 -15.02
CA TRP A 330 -25.36 -32.73 -13.88
C TRP A 330 -25.70 -31.54 -12.95
N LEU A 331 -25.94 -30.34 -13.51
CA LEU A 331 -26.30 -29.14 -12.74
C LEU A 331 -27.55 -29.35 -11.87
N SER A 332 -28.57 -30.01 -12.41
CA SER A 332 -29.84 -30.27 -11.68
C SER A 332 -29.69 -31.14 -10.43
N ARG A 333 -28.55 -31.83 -10.26
CA ARG A 333 -28.28 -32.75 -9.13
C ARG A 333 -27.44 -32.10 -8.04
N MET A 334 -26.99 -30.86 -8.23
CA MET A 334 -26.10 -30.17 -7.30
C MET A 334 -26.88 -29.43 -6.20
N PRO A 335 -26.44 -29.51 -4.93
CA PRO A 335 -27.04 -28.75 -3.84
C PRO A 335 -26.86 -27.24 -4.07
N GLY A 336 -27.92 -26.45 -3.82
CA GLY A 336 -27.91 -24.99 -4.00
C GLY A 336 -28.24 -24.50 -5.42
N VAL A 337 -28.40 -25.39 -6.41
CA VAL A 337 -28.78 -24.99 -7.77
C VAL A 337 -30.29 -24.75 -7.86
N LEU A 338 -30.68 -23.53 -8.27
CA LEU A 338 -32.05 -23.15 -8.61
C LEU A 338 -32.18 -23.03 -10.13
N ILE A 339 -32.84 -24.01 -10.74
CA ILE A 339 -33.18 -23.97 -12.17
C ILE A 339 -34.67 -23.62 -12.30
N GLU A 340 -34.97 -22.41 -12.77
CA GLU A 340 -36.35 -22.00 -13.08
C GLU A 340 -36.52 -21.92 -14.60
N SER A 341 -37.19 -22.94 -15.16
CA SER A 341 -37.57 -23.09 -16.57
C SER A 341 -36.43 -22.98 -17.61
N VAL A 342 -36.10 -24.11 -18.23
CA VAL A 342 -35.22 -24.15 -19.42
C VAL A 342 -36.11 -24.08 -20.66
N GLU A 343 -36.10 -22.94 -21.35
CA GLU A 343 -36.80 -22.81 -22.63
C GLU A 343 -35.86 -23.23 -23.77
N ARG A 344 -36.01 -24.47 -24.24
CA ARG A 344 -35.32 -24.94 -25.45
C ARG A 344 -36.05 -24.38 -26.67
N GLN A 345 -35.51 -23.34 -27.30
CA GLN A 345 -36.05 -22.92 -28.59
C GLN A 345 -35.57 -23.87 -29.71
N PRO A 346 -36.47 -24.36 -30.58
CA PRO A 346 -36.06 -25.05 -31.78
C PRO A 346 -35.33 -24.06 -32.72
N VAL A 347 -34.30 -24.57 -33.40
CA VAL A 347 -33.41 -23.84 -34.32
C VAL A 347 -34.19 -22.83 -35.17
N ALA A 348 -33.89 -21.53 -35.01
CA ALA A 348 -34.28 -20.54 -36.00
C ALA A 348 -33.37 -20.74 -37.22
N GLU A 349 -33.92 -21.26 -38.33
CA GLU A 349 -33.26 -21.24 -39.63
C GLU A 349 -32.90 -19.78 -39.96
N ARG A 350 -31.60 -19.45 -39.92
CA ARG A 350 -31.05 -18.18 -40.40
C ARG A 350 -30.23 -18.39 -41.66
#